data_AF-A0A540MJJ8-F1
#
_entry.id   AF-A0A540MJJ8-F1
#
_cell.length_a   1.000
_cell.length_b   1.000
_cell.length_c   1.000
_cell.angle_alpha   90.00
_cell.angle_beta   90.00
_cell.angle_gamma   90.00
#
_symmetry.space_group_name_H-M   'P 1'
#
loop_
_entity.id
_entity.type
_entity.pdbx_description
1 polymer ?
#
loop_
_entity_poly.entity_id
_entity_poly.type
_entity_poly.pdbx_seq_one_letter_code
_entity_poly.pdbx_strand_id
1 'polypeptide(L)'
;MYCTGGIRCEKASSFLLSKGFEEVYHLEGGILKYLEEVPRTESLWEGECFVFDKRVSVEHGLAQGTHKLCYRCKQPVSDADMESPQWEHGVTCPYCFSSKSDEEKDRARARQRQFETWGIIDGQDKGRKPDSTKQSATNLSNSV
;
A
#
# COMPACT_ATOMS: atom_id res chain seq x y z
N MET A 1 4.00 -17.17 -17.53
CA MET A 1 4.36 -16.10 -16.55
C MET A 1 3.18 -15.19 -16.30
N TYR A 2 3.12 -14.49 -15.18
CA TYR A 2 2.08 -13.50 -14.92
C TYR A 2 2.60 -12.38 -14.01
N CYS A 3 1.95 -11.22 -14.06
CA CYS A 3 2.14 -10.13 -13.13
C CYS A 3 0.81 -9.35 -13.01
N THR A 4 0.72 -8.39 -12.09
CA THR A 4 -0.52 -7.66 -11.79
C THR A 4 -1.27 -7.19 -13.05
N GLY A 5 -0.62 -6.43 -13.93
CA GLY A 5 -1.25 -5.87 -15.14
C GLY A 5 -0.54 -6.19 -16.46
N GLY A 6 0.18 -7.31 -16.55
CA GLY A 6 0.82 -7.78 -17.79
C GLY A 6 2.13 -7.09 -18.19
N ILE A 7 2.30 -5.78 -17.96
CA ILE A 7 3.42 -4.99 -18.52
C ILE A 7 4.83 -5.51 -18.20
N ARG A 8 5.05 -6.11 -17.02
CA ARG A 8 6.36 -6.71 -16.69
C ARG A 8 6.61 -7.99 -17.49
N CYS A 9 5.55 -8.76 -17.73
CA CYS A 9 5.63 -9.99 -18.49
C CYS A 9 5.83 -9.74 -19.99
N GLU A 10 5.31 -8.63 -20.54
CA GLU A 10 5.61 -8.20 -21.91
C GLU A 10 7.12 -7.96 -22.13
N LYS A 11 7.73 -7.21 -21.21
CA LYS A 11 9.16 -6.94 -21.25
C LYS A 11 9.97 -8.22 -21.03
N ALA A 12 9.57 -9.04 -20.06
CA ALA A 12 10.25 -10.28 -19.75
C ALA A 12 10.13 -11.32 -20.88
N SER A 13 8.98 -11.42 -21.55
CA SER A 13 8.80 -12.35 -22.66
C SER A 13 9.67 -11.94 -23.85
N SER A 14 9.68 -10.65 -24.22
CA SER A 14 10.59 -10.13 -25.24
C SER A 14 12.06 -10.41 -24.93
N PHE A 15 12.47 -10.21 -23.67
CA PHE A 15 13.82 -10.54 -23.23
C PHE A 15 14.14 -12.04 -23.36
N LEU A 16 13.24 -12.93 -22.92
CA LEU A 16 13.45 -14.39 -23.02
C LEU A 16 13.51 -14.86 -24.47
N LEU A 17 12.62 -14.37 -25.33
CA LEU A 17 12.68 -14.66 -26.77
C LEU A 17 14.02 -14.23 -27.36
N SER A 18 14.53 -13.05 -26.99
CA SER A 18 15.86 -12.58 -27.42
C SER A 18 17.03 -13.44 -26.93
N LYS A 19 16.81 -14.27 -25.90
CA LYS A 19 17.80 -15.23 -25.36
C LYS A 19 17.68 -16.61 -26.00
N GLY A 20 16.79 -16.80 -26.97
CA GLY A 20 16.61 -18.05 -27.70
C GLY A 20 15.65 -19.03 -27.03
N PHE A 21 14.86 -18.59 -26.05
CA PHE A 21 13.73 -19.41 -25.57
C PHE A 21 12.62 -19.37 -26.63
N GLU A 22 12.14 -20.53 -27.05
CA GLU A 22 11.15 -20.65 -28.14
C GLU A 22 9.71 -20.56 -27.61
N GLU A 23 9.42 -21.22 -26.49
CA GLU A 23 8.08 -21.29 -25.91
C GLU A 23 7.96 -20.40 -24.68
N VAL A 24 7.56 -19.15 -24.91
CA VAL A 24 7.41 -18.15 -23.85
C VAL A 24 5.96 -17.66 -23.80
N TYR A 25 5.25 -18.04 -22.74
CA TYR A 25 3.86 -17.65 -22.54
C TYR A 25 3.71 -16.71 -21.33
N HIS A 26 2.84 -15.71 -21.48
CA HIS A 26 2.38 -14.90 -20.36
C HIS A 26 0.86 -14.76 -20.34
N LEU A 27 0.32 -14.40 -19.19
CA LEU A 27 -1.08 -14.03 -19.02
C LEU A 27 -1.31 -12.63 -19.60
N GLU A 28 -1.97 -12.55 -20.75
CA GLU A 28 -2.33 -11.29 -21.41
C GLU A 28 -3.23 -10.44 -20.49
N GLY A 29 -2.92 -9.15 -20.33
CA GLY A 29 -3.61 -8.26 -19.37
C GLY A 29 -3.30 -8.53 -17.89
N GLY A 30 -2.57 -9.61 -17.57
CA GLY A 30 -2.15 -9.95 -16.22
C GLY A 30 -3.28 -10.43 -15.30
N ILE A 31 -2.98 -10.47 -14.01
CA ILE A 31 -3.90 -10.96 -12.98
C ILE A 31 -5.18 -10.12 -12.91
N LEU A 32 -5.10 -8.80 -13.11
CA LEU A 32 -6.29 -7.94 -13.04
C LEU A 32 -7.33 -8.29 -14.10
N LYS A 33 -6.92 -8.47 -15.38
CA LYS A 33 -7.83 -8.91 -16.44
C LYS A 33 -8.41 -10.29 -16.14
N TYR A 34 -7.58 -11.21 -15.63
CA TYR A 34 -8.04 -12.53 -15.21
C TYR A 34 -9.11 -12.48 -14.11
N LEU A 35 -8.92 -11.65 -13.07
CA LEU A 35 -9.89 -11.49 -11.98
C LEU A 35 -11.19 -10.81 -12.41
N GLU A 36 -11.16 -10.07 -13.52
CA GLU A 36 -12.31 -9.41 -14.13
C GLU A 36 -13.11 -10.37 -15.03
N GLU A 37 -12.43 -11.17 -15.85
CA GLU A 37 -13.07 -11.98 -16.89
C GLU A 37 -13.39 -13.42 -16.45
N VAL A 38 -12.58 -14.02 -15.57
CA VAL A 38 -12.75 -15.42 -15.17
C VAL A 38 -13.68 -15.53 -13.96
N PRO A 39 -14.78 -16.31 -14.06
CA PRO A 39 -15.68 -16.54 -12.94
C PRO A 39 -14.94 -17.12 -11.72
N ARG A 40 -15.27 -16.65 -10.51
CA ARG A 40 -14.62 -17.13 -9.27
C ARG A 40 -14.71 -18.66 -9.10
N THR A 41 -15.79 -19.28 -9.57
CA THR A 41 -15.98 -20.75 -9.51
C THR A 41 -15.03 -21.55 -10.40
N GLU A 42 -14.44 -20.91 -11.41
CA GLU A 42 -13.50 -21.51 -12.37
C GLU A 42 -12.07 -20.98 -12.16
N SER A 43 -11.89 -20.08 -11.19
CA SER A 43 -10.63 -19.40 -10.95
C SER A 43 -9.63 -20.30 -10.24
N LEU A 44 -8.37 -20.17 -10.64
CA LEU A 44 -7.20 -20.73 -9.97
C LEU A 44 -6.51 -19.71 -9.05
N TRP A 45 -7.05 -18.49 -8.95
CA TRP A 45 -6.48 -17.44 -8.10
C TRP A 45 -6.95 -17.61 -6.65
N GLU A 46 -5.99 -17.57 -5.73
CA GLU A 46 -6.24 -17.65 -4.29
C GLU A 46 -5.81 -16.35 -3.59
N GLY A 47 -6.63 -15.88 -2.65
CA GLY A 47 -6.38 -14.66 -1.89
C GLY A 47 -6.59 -13.38 -2.70
N GLU A 48 -5.83 -12.33 -2.39
CA GLU A 48 -5.99 -10.99 -2.95
C GLU A 48 -4.79 -10.61 -3.83
N CYS A 49 -5.02 -9.84 -4.89
CA CYS A 49 -3.98 -9.35 -5.79
C CYS A 49 -3.49 -7.97 -5.35
N PHE A 50 -2.19 -7.84 -5.03
CA PHE A 50 -1.60 -6.56 -4.66
C PHE A 50 -1.64 -5.55 -5.81
N VAL A 51 -2.06 -4.32 -5.51
CA VAL A 51 -2.10 -3.17 -6.43
C VAL A 51 -1.32 -1.99 -5.86
N PHE A 52 -0.68 -1.23 -6.76
CA PHE A 52 0.24 -0.14 -6.40
C PHE A 52 -0.49 1.20 -6.19
N ASP A 53 -1.61 1.17 -5.47
CA ASP A 53 -2.39 2.35 -5.11
C ASP A 53 -2.96 2.23 -3.70
N LYS A 54 -3.86 3.15 -3.32
CA LYS A 54 -4.42 3.23 -1.97
C LYS A 54 -5.24 2.01 -1.57
N ARG A 55 -5.74 1.21 -2.54
CA ARG A 55 -6.51 0.00 -2.27
C ARG A 55 -5.65 -1.11 -1.68
N VAL A 56 -4.34 -1.09 -1.92
CA VAL A 56 -3.34 -2.11 -1.52
C VAL A 56 -3.54 -3.46 -2.20
N SER A 57 -4.76 -3.95 -2.27
CA SER A 57 -5.12 -5.21 -2.89
C SER A 57 -6.53 -5.18 -3.47
N VAL A 58 -6.80 -6.13 -4.37
CA VAL A 58 -8.12 -6.38 -4.94
C VAL A 58 -8.44 -7.88 -4.98
N GLU A 59 -9.72 -8.20 -4.95
CA GLU A 59 -10.26 -9.54 -5.13
C GLU A 59 -10.84 -9.76 -6.53
N HIS A 60 -11.46 -10.93 -6.75
CA HIS A 60 -12.32 -11.17 -7.92
C HIS A 60 -13.34 -10.06 -8.14
N GLY A 61 -13.60 -9.75 -9.42
CA GLY A 61 -14.42 -8.61 -9.80
C GLY A 61 -13.76 -7.25 -9.52
N LEU A 62 -12.46 -7.24 -9.24
CA LEU A 62 -11.66 -6.05 -8.92
C LEU A 62 -12.17 -5.27 -7.69
N ALA A 63 -12.93 -5.95 -6.83
CA ALA A 63 -13.39 -5.42 -5.56
C ALA A 63 -12.19 -5.09 -4.65
N GLN A 64 -12.29 -4.03 -3.86
CA GLN A 64 -11.21 -3.67 -2.93
C GLN A 64 -11.02 -4.78 -1.88
N GLY A 65 -9.77 -5.20 -1.68
CA GLY A 65 -9.41 -6.21 -0.70
C GLY A 65 -9.34 -5.69 0.73
N THR A 66 -8.99 -6.58 1.65
CA THR A 66 -8.95 -6.30 3.09
C THR A 66 -7.61 -5.71 3.54
N HIS A 67 -6.51 -6.05 2.86
CA HIS A 67 -5.18 -5.66 3.30
C HIS A 67 -4.99 -4.13 3.37
N LYS A 68 -4.14 -3.71 4.31
CA LYS A 68 -3.64 -2.34 4.43
C LYS A 68 -2.14 -2.32 4.20
N LEU A 69 -1.56 -1.14 4.00
CA LEU A 69 -0.13 -1.02 3.76
C LEU A 69 0.59 -0.62 5.04
N CYS A 70 1.59 -1.39 5.45
CA CYS A 70 2.53 -0.91 6.45
C CYS A 70 3.38 0.22 5.83
N TYR A 71 3.15 1.46 6.25
CA TYR A 71 3.88 2.61 5.70
C TYR A 71 5.37 2.61 6.03
N ARG A 72 5.84 1.75 6.94
CA ARG A 72 7.27 1.54 7.21
C ARG A 72 7.93 0.59 6.21
N CYS A 73 7.49 -0.67 6.14
CA CYS A 73 8.17 -1.71 5.34
C CYS A 73 7.51 -1.97 3.98
N LYS A 74 6.37 -1.33 3.69
CA LYS A 74 5.57 -1.49 2.46
C LYS A 74 5.01 -2.90 2.24
N GLN A 75 5.00 -3.73 3.28
CA GLN A 75 4.29 -5.00 3.24
C GLN A 75 2.78 -4.76 3.39
N PRO A 76 1.94 -5.54 2.67
CA PRO A 76 0.55 -5.69 3.01
C PRO A 76 0.42 -6.24 4.43
N VAL A 77 -0.53 -5.73 5.19
CA VAL A 77 -0.89 -6.21 6.53
C VAL A 77 -2.38 -6.54 6.55
N SER A 78 -2.71 -7.69 7.11
CA SER A 78 -4.09 -8.11 7.33
C SER A 78 -4.69 -7.39 8.55
N ASP A 79 -6.01 -7.51 8.75
CA ASP A 79 -6.65 -7.00 9.96
C ASP A 79 -6.11 -7.67 11.22
N ALA A 80 -5.86 -8.99 11.17
CA ALA A 80 -5.25 -9.73 12.27
C ALA A 80 -3.82 -9.26 12.60
N ASP A 81 -3.02 -8.88 11.59
CA ASP A 81 -1.68 -8.32 11.81
C ASP A 81 -1.74 -6.99 12.57
N MET A 82 -2.78 -6.20 12.35
CA MET A 82 -2.99 -4.91 13.00
C MET A 82 -3.43 -5.05 14.46
N GLU A 83 -3.89 -6.22 14.89
CA GLU A 83 -4.23 -6.53 16.29
C GLU A 83 -3.00 -6.91 17.13
N SER A 84 -1.87 -7.20 16.48
CA SER A 84 -0.64 -7.59 17.17
C SER A 84 -0.08 -6.45 18.05
N PRO A 85 0.52 -6.75 19.23
CA PRO A 85 1.25 -5.76 20.03
C PRO A 85 2.43 -5.09 19.30
N GLN A 86 2.86 -5.68 18.18
CA GLN A 86 3.95 -5.18 17.34
C GLN A 86 3.49 -4.18 16.27
N TRP A 87 2.17 -4.02 16.13
CA TRP A 87 1.57 -3.04 15.24
C TRP A 87 1.55 -1.65 15.88
N GLU A 88 2.10 -0.68 15.14
CA GLU A 88 1.98 0.73 15.46
C GLU A 88 1.77 1.46 14.13
N HIS A 89 0.58 2.03 13.95
CA HIS A 89 0.17 2.62 12.66
C HIS A 89 1.19 3.66 12.18
N GLY A 90 1.66 3.50 10.94
CA GLY A 90 2.67 4.37 10.34
C GLY A 90 4.12 4.10 10.78
N VAL A 91 4.34 3.20 11.75
CA VAL A 91 5.62 3.01 12.44
C VAL A 91 6.19 1.60 12.26
N THR A 92 5.46 0.57 12.69
CA THR A 92 5.87 -0.84 12.58
C THR A 92 4.69 -1.76 12.38
N CYS A 93 5.00 -2.96 11.90
CA CYS A 93 4.08 -4.09 11.82
C CYS A 93 4.79 -5.37 12.31
N PRO A 94 4.07 -6.48 12.52
CA PRO A 94 4.67 -7.74 12.96
C PRO A 94 5.86 -8.20 12.11
N TYR A 95 5.79 -7.96 10.80
CA TYR A 95 6.84 -8.34 9.85
C TYR A 95 8.13 -7.53 9.95
N CYS A 96 8.08 -6.31 10.50
CA CYS A 96 9.26 -5.44 10.57
C CYS A 96 9.59 -4.94 11.97
N PHE A 97 8.78 -5.22 12.99
CA PHE A 97 8.99 -4.70 14.34
C PHE A 97 10.38 -5.06 14.88
N SER A 98 10.80 -6.32 14.73
CA SER A 98 12.08 -6.83 15.22
C SER A 98 13.29 -6.39 14.37
N SER A 99 13.08 -6.08 13.10
CA SER A 99 14.15 -5.67 12.18
C SER A 99 14.41 -4.16 12.17
N LYS A 100 13.73 -3.40 13.04
CA LYS A 100 13.86 -1.95 13.13
C LYS A 100 14.44 -1.55 14.48
N SER A 101 15.46 -0.69 14.42
CA SER A 101 16.01 -0.08 15.62
C SER A 101 15.01 0.90 16.25
N ASP A 102 15.19 1.24 17.52
CA ASP A 102 14.30 2.19 18.18
C ASP A 102 14.42 3.59 17.58
N GLU A 103 15.62 4.00 17.15
CA GLU A 103 15.83 5.24 16.40
C GLU A 103 15.06 5.25 15.06
N GLU A 104 15.01 4.10 14.37
CA GLU A 104 14.20 3.95 13.16
C GLU A 104 12.71 4.10 13.46
N LYS A 105 12.22 3.52 14.56
CA LYS A 105 10.82 3.65 15.00
C LYS A 105 10.49 5.10 15.35
N ASP A 106 11.36 5.79 16.08
CA ASP A 106 11.17 7.20 16.44
C ASP A 106 11.11 8.13 15.22
N ARG A 107 11.96 7.90 14.22
CA ARG A 107 11.86 8.63 12.94
C ARG A 107 10.55 8.36 12.21
N ALA A 108 10.02 7.13 12.26
CA ALA A 108 8.72 6.84 11.67
C ALA A 108 7.56 7.48 12.45
N ARG A 109 7.61 7.51 13.79
CA ARG A 109 6.65 8.25 14.63
C ARG A 109 6.66 9.74 14.29
N ALA A 110 7.84 10.32 14.15
CA ALA A 110 7.99 11.73 13.75
C ALA A 110 7.36 11.99 12.37
N ARG A 111 7.62 11.12 11.39
CA ARG A 111 7.00 11.18 10.06
C ARG A 111 5.47 11.03 10.14
N GLN A 112 4.97 10.08 10.93
CA GLN A 112 3.54 9.84 11.10
C GLN A 112 2.83 11.05 11.70
N ARG A 113 3.41 11.67 12.74
CA ARG A 113 2.92 12.95 13.29
C ARG A 113 2.86 14.04 12.24
N GLN A 114 3.86 14.15 11.35
CA GLN A 114 3.82 15.11 10.25
C GLN A 114 2.67 14.82 9.29
N PHE A 115 2.43 13.56 8.92
CA PHE A 115 1.29 13.19 8.07
C PHE A 115 -0.06 13.50 8.71
N GLU A 116 -0.21 13.24 10.01
CA GLU A 116 -1.45 13.54 10.75
C GLU A 116 -1.68 15.05 10.91
N THR A 117 -0.61 15.81 11.12
CA THR A 117 -0.70 17.27 11.31
C THR A 117 -0.92 18.01 9.99
N TRP A 118 -0.24 17.61 8.92
CA TRP A 118 -0.17 18.38 7.66
C TRP A 118 -0.92 17.72 6.49
N GLY A 119 -1.34 16.46 6.64
CA GLY A 119 -1.84 15.64 5.54
C GLY A 119 -0.72 15.04 4.67
N ILE A 120 -1.10 14.50 3.51
CA ILE A 120 -0.16 14.06 2.45
C ILE A 120 0.58 15.29 1.90
N ILE A 121 1.65 15.12 1.10
CA ILE A 121 2.47 16.16 0.46
C ILE A 121 1.65 17.24 -0.32
N ASP A 122 0.33 17.06 -0.49
CA ASP A 122 -0.64 18.02 -1.05
C ASP A 122 -1.76 18.47 -0.09
N GLY A 123 -1.59 18.31 1.23
CA GLY A 123 -2.50 18.88 2.24
C GLY A 123 -2.56 20.40 2.15
N GLN A 124 -3.57 21.01 2.79
CA GLN A 124 -3.80 22.47 2.75
C GLN A 124 -2.52 23.26 3.07
N ASP A 125 -1.68 22.70 3.93
CA ASP A 125 -0.39 23.21 4.31
C ASP A 125 0.70 22.28 3.76
N LYS A 126 1.10 22.46 2.49
CA LYS A 126 2.17 21.72 1.79
C LYS A 126 3.55 21.89 2.45
N GLY A 127 3.72 21.44 3.70
CA GLY A 127 4.91 21.66 4.51
C GLY A 127 5.11 23.12 4.96
N ARG A 128 4.09 23.98 4.83
CA ARG A 128 4.15 25.37 5.33
C ARG A 128 3.84 25.34 6.83
N LYS A 129 4.67 26.01 7.66
CA LYS A 129 4.36 26.19 9.08
C LYS A 129 2.96 26.80 9.22
N PRO A 130 2.15 26.33 10.19
CA PRO A 130 0.83 26.89 10.40
C PRO A 130 1.03 28.34 10.84
N ASP A 131 0.20 29.24 10.35
CA ASP A 131 0.25 30.62 10.80
C ASP A 131 -0.15 30.66 12.29
N SER A 132 0.80 31.01 13.17
CA SER A 132 0.65 31.05 14.63
C SER A 132 -0.50 31.98 15.08
N THR A 133 -1.05 32.75 14.16
CA THR A 133 -2.11 33.72 14.39
C THR A 133 -3.52 33.10 14.42
N LYS A 134 -3.71 31.85 13.95
CA LYS A 134 -5.05 31.21 13.88
C LYS A 134 -5.39 30.23 15.01
N GLN A 135 -4.44 29.83 15.86
CA GLN A 135 -4.72 28.92 16.99
C GLN A 135 -5.34 29.62 18.21
N SER A 136 -5.31 30.95 18.29
CA SER A 136 -5.91 31.71 19.40
C SER A 136 -7.41 31.96 19.24
N ALA A 137 -7.97 31.85 18.03
CA ALA A 137 -9.37 32.21 17.78
C ALA A 137 -10.37 31.10 18.15
N THR A 138 -9.96 29.83 18.20
CA THR A 138 -10.87 28.70 18.46
C THR A 138 -11.04 28.37 19.95
N ASN A 139 -10.15 28.90 20.81
CA ASN A 139 -10.20 28.64 22.26
C ASN A 139 -10.93 29.73 23.07
N LEU A 140 -11.49 30.75 22.42
CA LEU A 140 -12.23 31.84 23.07
C LEU A 140 -13.76 31.79 22.86
N SER A 141 -14.28 30.81 22.12
CA SER A 141 -15.73 30.65 21.91
C SER A 141 -16.38 29.54 22.76
N ASN A 142 -15.63 28.87 23.64
CA ASN A 142 -16.15 27.81 24.54
C ASN A 142 -16.08 28.19 26.03
N SER A 143 -16.04 29.47 26.33
CA SER A 143 -16.06 29.96 27.71
C SER A 143 -16.75 31.32 27.79
N VAL A 144 -18.07 31.34 27.50
CA VAL A 144 -19.16 31.95 28.30
C VAL A 144 -20.47 31.26 27.91
#